data_AF-A0A2P7QKC3-F1
#
_entry.id   AF-A0A2P7QKC3-F1
#
_cell.length_a   1.000
_cell.length_b   1.000
_cell.length_c   1.000
_cell.angle_alpha   90.00
_cell.angle_beta   90.00
_cell.angle_gamma   90.00
#
_symmetry.space_group_name_H-M   'P 1'
#
loop_
_entity.id
_entity.type
_entity.pdbx_description
1 polymer ?
#
loop_
_entity_poly.entity_id
_entity_poly.type
_entity_poly.pdbx_seq_one_letter_code
_entity_poly.pdbx_strand_id
1 'polypeptide(L)'
;MLAVIQPELGTEGLGNGGHRILLAGPIEALAYPPLCPNCGAQATHRLPVVKVFMFNNQNDGPWQHRIARADPLFCADCVRRHRSEHQPITAAERLKSIVFSELAFPGFLTAAFALFLIKEGIADALRDPGRGGPLFAFAAILALVSLLCFRAAAARTAHRRIPALSSVQRAFDFGDDGTTAFTTIQRSYVIRNPDSAEAFERLNAGRSEALTGPEGKARDNRRTWLFGLALGGFVLIYWLVQ
;
A
#
# COMPACT_ATOMS: atom_id res chain seq x y z
N MET A 1 9.27 -5.19 -21.72
CA MET A 1 9.49 -4.03 -20.83
C MET A 1 8.34 -4.07 -19.83
N LEU A 2 8.58 -4.32 -18.54
CA LEU A 2 7.51 -4.32 -17.55
C LEU A 2 6.98 -2.88 -17.44
N ALA A 3 5.70 -2.66 -17.71
CA ALA A 3 5.03 -1.39 -17.38
C ALA A 3 4.83 -1.33 -15.86
N VAL A 4 5.95 -1.24 -15.11
CA VAL A 4 5.93 -1.03 -13.66
C VAL A 4 5.52 0.41 -13.44
N ILE A 5 4.52 0.63 -12.59
CA ILE A 5 4.17 1.96 -12.11
C ILE A 5 5.42 2.61 -11.54
N GLN A 6 5.77 3.80 -12.02
CA GLN A 6 6.72 4.64 -11.31
C GLN A 6 6.05 5.10 -10.01
N PRO A 7 6.62 4.79 -8.85
CA PRO A 7 6.10 5.27 -7.59
C PRO A 7 6.07 6.80 -7.60
N GLU A 8 4.96 7.36 -7.12
CA GLU A 8 4.76 8.80 -7.09
C GLU A 8 5.20 9.37 -5.74
N LEU A 9 5.76 10.58 -5.79
CA LEU A 9 6.13 11.35 -4.60
C LEU A 9 4.96 12.28 -4.23
N GLY A 10 4.33 11.99 -3.09
CA GLY A 10 3.32 12.86 -2.47
C GLY A 10 2.14 13.22 -3.38
N THR A 11 2.00 14.52 -3.67
CA THR A 11 0.92 15.11 -4.48
C THR A 11 1.34 15.50 -5.89
N GLU A 12 2.63 15.36 -6.23
CA GLU A 12 3.20 15.77 -7.52
C GLU A 12 2.75 14.87 -8.68
N GLY A 13 2.29 13.64 -8.38
CA GLY A 13 1.76 12.70 -9.36
C GLY A 13 0.28 12.89 -9.73
N LEU A 14 -0.41 13.85 -9.12
CA LEU A 14 -1.83 14.10 -9.39
C LEU A 14 -2.03 14.66 -10.80
N GLY A 15 -2.97 14.05 -11.56
CA GLY A 15 -3.34 14.55 -12.89
C GLY A 15 -3.71 16.04 -12.92
N ASN A 16 -3.24 16.77 -13.93
CA ASN A 16 -3.47 18.22 -14.09
C ASN A 16 -4.86 18.59 -14.63
N GLY A 17 -5.64 17.61 -15.12
CA GLY A 17 -6.86 17.85 -15.90
C GLY A 17 -8.18 17.54 -15.18
N GLY A 18 -8.28 17.75 -13.86
CA GLY A 18 -9.51 17.46 -13.12
C GLY A 18 -9.74 18.35 -11.91
N HIS A 19 -10.91 18.22 -11.29
CA HIS A 19 -11.33 18.95 -10.11
C HIS A 19 -10.61 18.41 -8.88
N ARG A 20 -9.87 19.29 -8.19
CA ARG A 20 -9.10 18.95 -6.99
C ARG A 20 -9.96 19.13 -5.75
N ILE A 21 -10.02 18.11 -4.90
CA ILE A 21 -10.78 18.11 -3.66
C ILE A 21 -9.85 17.65 -2.54
N LEU A 22 -9.87 18.33 -1.40
CA LEU A 22 -9.08 17.96 -0.21
C LEU A 22 -10.04 17.43 0.87
N LEU A 23 -9.83 16.20 1.34
CA LEU A 23 -10.69 15.60 2.37
C LEU A 23 -9.88 15.02 3.53
N ALA A 24 -10.47 15.08 4.73
CA ALA A 24 -9.93 14.45 5.92
C ALA A 24 -10.20 12.93 5.97
N GLY A 25 -9.27 12.21 6.59
CA GLY A 25 -9.42 10.82 7.03
C GLY A 25 -8.98 9.75 6.02
N PRO A 26 -9.16 8.46 6.38
CA PRO A 26 -8.74 7.33 5.56
C PRO A 26 -9.58 7.18 4.27
N ILE A 27 -8.99 6.66 3.19
CA ILE A 27 -9.66 6.46 1.88
C ILE A 27 -10.85 5.50 2.01
N GLU A 28 -10.68 4.48 2.86
CA GLU A 28 -11.63 3.38 3.04
C GLU A 28 -12.97 3.86 3.61
N ALA A 29 -12.98 5.04 4.23
CA ALA A 29 -14.15 5.61 4.87
C ALA A 29 -14.83 6.71 4.01
N LEU A 30 -14.36 6.93 2.78
CA LEU A 30 -14.99 7.84 1.83
C LEU A 30 -16.28 7.25 1.27
N ALA A 31 -17.28 8.10 1.08
CA ALA A 31 -18.48 7.76 0.34
C ALA A 31 -18.30 8.16 -1.14
N TYR A 32 -18.80 7.33 -2.06
CA TYR A 32 -18.68 7.57 -3.50
C TYR A 32 -20.07 7.84 -4.09
N PRO A 33 -20.26 8.93 -4.86
CA PRO A 33 -21.53 9.22 -5.49
C PRO A 33 -21.83 8.16 -6.57
N PRO A 34 -23.10 7.94 -6.92
CA PRO A 34 -23.47 7.01 -7.98
C PRO A 34 -23.29 7.64 -9.38
N LEU A 35 -22.21 8.40 -9.57
CA LEU A 35 -21.83 9.08 -10.81
C LEU A 35 -20.41 8.65 -11.21
N CYS A 36 -20.21 8.44 -12.51
CA CYS A 36 -18.95 7.97 -13.06
C CYS A 36 -17.91 9.10 -13.08
N PRO A 37 -16.74 8.96 -12.43
CA PRO A 37 -15.67 9.96 -12.44
C PRO A 37 -15.16 10.33 -13.83
N ASN A 38 -15.33 9.45 -14.81
CA ASN A 38 -14.84 9.63 -16.17
C ASN A 38 -15.81 10.39 -17.09
N CYS A 39 -17.10 10.05 -17.06
CA CYS A 39 -18.08 10.56 -18.03
C CYS A 39 -19.34 11.18 -17.40
N GLY A 40 -19.49 11.14 -16.07
CA GLY A 40 -20.67 11.67 -15.37
C GLY A 40 -21.92 10.79 -15.41
N ALA A 41 -21.93 9.70 -16.20
CA ALA A 41 -23.08 8.79 -16.26
C ALA A 41 -23.34 8.06 -14.93
N GLN A 42 -24.56 7.56 -14.74
CA GLN A 42 -24.93 6.74 -13.57
C GLN A 42 -23.97 5.55 -13.39
N ALA A 43 -23.46 5.40 -12.17
CA ALA A 43 -22.43 4.43 -11.84
C ALA A 43 -22.88 3.49 -10.72
N THR A 44 -22.68 2.19 -10.95
CA THR A 44 -23.05 1.13 -9.99
C THR A 44 -21.92 0.11 -9.81
N HIS A 45 -20.89 0.12 -10.64
CA HIS A 45 -19.81 -0.86 -10.61
C HIS A 45 -18.59 -0.29 -9.88
N ARG A 46 -18.13 -0.97 -8.82
CA ARG A 46 -16.87 -0.62 -8.16
C ARG A 46 -15.70 -0.97 -9.06
N LEU A 47 -14.80 -0.02 -9.29
CA LEU A 47 -13.55 -0.24 -10.00
C LEU A 47 -12.37 0.21 -9.11
N PRO A 48 -11.55 -0.72 -8.58
CA PRO A 48 -10.46 -0.35 -7.68
C PRO A 48 -9.43 0.51 -8.40
N VAL A 49 -9.04 1.62 -7.77
CA VAL A 49 -7.88 2.44 -8.15
C VAL A 49 -6.82 2.22 -7.09
N VAL A 50 -5.71 1.60 -7.48
CA VAL A 50 -4.62 1.25 -6.57
C VAL A 50 -3.37 2.03 -6.96
N LYS A 51 -2.79 2.76 -6.00
CA LYS A 51 -1.58 3.55 -6.18
C LYS A 51 -0.50 3.14 -5.20
N VAL A 52 0.74 3.37 -5.62
CA VAL A 52 1.92 3.17 -4.78
C VAL A 52 2.54 4.53 -4.52
N PHE A 53 2.65 4.89 -3.26
CA PHE A 53 3.35 6.09 -2.83
C PHE A 53 4.70 5.72 -2.23
N MET A 54 5.72 6.51 -2.56
CA MET A 54 7.02 6.44 -1.90
C MET A 54 7.09 7.51 -0.81
N PHE A 55 7.48 7.08 0.38
CA PHE A 55 7.66 7.98 1.52
C PHE A 55 8.94 7.63 2.26
N ASN A 56 9.54 8.63 2.89
CA ASN A 56 10.68 8.45 3.78
C ASN A 56 10.36 9.06 5.15
N ASN A 57 10.24 8.22 6.17
CA ASN A 57 9.89 8.65 7.53
C ASN A 57 11.09 9.23 8.30
N GLN A 58 12.32 9.10 7.78
CA GLN A 58 13.55 9.54 8.44
C GLN A 58 14.48 10.14 7.39
N ASN A 59 15.20 11.23 7.70
CA ASN A 59 16.02 11.93 6.70
C ASN A 59 17.03 11.03 5.96
N ASP A 60 17.49 9.94 6.59
CA ASP A 60 18.45 8.98 6.00
C ASP A 60 17.91 7.52 5.91
N GLY A 61 16.61 7.31 6.11
CA GLY A 61 16.00 5.98 6.06
C GLY A 61 15.88 5.43 4.63
N PRO A 62 15.80 4.10 4.46
CA PRO A 62 15.45 3.53 3.15
C PRO A 62 14.03 3.93 2.77
N TRP A 63 13.82 4.23 1.49
CA TRP A 63 12.50 4.53 0.95
C TRP A 63 11.51 3.40 1.25
N GLN A 64 10.36 3.78 1.81
CA GLN A 64 9.25 2.89 2.07
C GLN A 64 8.16 3.10 1.03
N HIS A 65 7.34 2.07 0.83
CA HIS A 65 6.28 2.07 -0.15
C HIS A 65 4.96 1.83 0.55
N ARG A 66 3.95 2.65 0.25
CA ARG A 66 2.58 2.48 0.73
C ARG A 66 1.70 2.13 -0.46
N ILE A 67 0.93 1.05 -0.34
CA ILE A 67 -0.10 0.73 -1.32
C ILE A 67 -1.42 1.25 -0.77
N ALA A 68 -2.04 2.16 -1.50
CA ALA A 68 -3.33 2.73 -1.16
C ALA A 68 -4.36 2.35 -2.23
N ARG A 69 -5.62 2.14 -1.79
CA ARG A 69 -6.70 1.66 -2.65
C ARG A 69 -7.97 2.46 -2.41
N ALA A 70 -8.53 2.99 -3.48
CA ALA A 70 -9.89 3.53 -3.54
C ALA A 70 -10.79 2.61 -4.37
N ASP A 71 -12.09 2.57 -4.07
CA ASP A 71 -13.06 1.76 -4.82
C ASP A 71 -14.23 2.63 -5.36
N PRO A 72 -13.96 3.66 -6.19
CA PRO A 72 -15.00 4.50 -6.79
C PRO A 72 -15.95 3.71 -7.70
N LEU A 73 -17.13 4.27 -7.90
CA LEU A 73 -18.16 3.72 -8.79
C LEU A 73 -17.94 4.23 -10.22
N PHE A 74 -17.99 3.34 -11.21
CA PHE A 74 -17.97 3.64 -12.64
C PHE A 74 -19.21 3.09 -13.34
N CYS A 75 -19.55 3.67 -14.49
CA CYS A 75 -20.60 3.15 -15.37
C CYS A 75 -20.12 1.89 -16.13
N ALA A 76 -21.07 1.09 -16.62
CA ALA A 76 -20.78 -0.17 -17.31
C ALA A 76 -19.84 0.02 -18.53
N ASP A 77 -20.04 1.08 -19.31
CA ASP A 77 -19.24 1.35 -20.51
C ASP A 77 -17.77 1.65 -20.17
N CYS A 78 -17.54 2.45 -19.13
CA CYS A 78 -16.19 2.75 -18.64
C CYS A 78 -15.51 1.50 -18.08
N VAL A 79 -16.24 0.62 -17.40
CA VAL A 79 -15.69 -0.67 -16.94
C VAL A 79 -15.33 -1.58 -18.11
N ARG A 80 -16.14 -1.63 -19.18
CA ARG A 80 -15.77 -2.38 -20.40
C ARG A 80 -14.50 -1.83 -21.03
N ARG A 81 -14.38 -0.51 -21.16
CA ARG A 81 -13.17 0.15 -21.68
C ARG A 81 -11.95 -0.10 -20.80
N HIS A 82 -12.11 -0.07 -19.47
CA HIS A 82 -11.04 -0.45 -18.55
C HIS A 82 -10.57 -1.87 -18.83
N ARG A 83 -11.47 -2.84 -18.97
CA ARG A 83 -11.09 -4.24 -19.25
C ARG A 83 -10.30 -4.40 -20.56
N SER A 84 -10.59 -3.60 -21.59
CA SER A 84 -9.81 -3.63 -22.84
C SER A 84 -8.44 -2.94 -22.72
N GLU A 85 -8.29 -1.97 -21.81
CA GLU A 85 -7.02 -1.26 -21.58
C GLU A 85 -6.15 -1.93 -20.50
N HIS A 86 -6.76 -2.73 -19.63
CA HIS A 86 -6.09 -3.32 -18.48
C HIS A 86 -5.16 -4.45 -18.90
N GLN A 87 -3.88 -4.30 -18.57
CA GLN A 87 -2.87 -5.34 -18.76
C GLN A 87 -2.58 -5.99 -17.40
N PRO A 88 -3.15 -7.17 -17.10
CA PRO A 88 -2.90 -7.83 -15.83
C PRO A 88 -1.45 -8.32 -15.77
N ILE A 89 -0.84 -8.18 -14.60
CA ILE A 89 0.50 -8.73 -14.36
C ILE A 89 0.43 -10.25 -14.38
N THR A 90 1.23 -10.86 -15.24
CA THR A 90 1.27 -12.31 -15.42
C THR A 90 1.85 -13.01 -14.20
N ALA A 91 1.55 -14.30 -14.02
CA ALA A 91 2.14 -15.10 -12.94
C ALA A 91 3.67 -15.14 -13.00
N ALA A 92 4.23 -15.17 -14.21
CA ALA A 92 5.67 -15.13 -14.45
C ALA A 92 6.30 -13.82 -13.97
N GLU A 93 5.67 -12.68 -14.23
CA GLU A 93 6.14 -11.37 -13.76
C GLU A 93 6.04 -11.24 -12.23
N ARG A 94 4.99 -11.79 -11.61
CA ARG A 94 4.85 -11.86 -10.15
C ARG A 94 5.95 -12.73 -9.52
N LEU A 95 6.27 -13.86 -10.14
CA LEU A 95 7.36 -14.72 -9.66
C LEU A 95 8.70 -14.02 -9.84
N LYS A 96 8.94 -13.41 -11.01
CA LYS A 96 10.15 -12.64 -11.30
C LYS A 96 10.37 -11.53 -10.26
N SER A 97 9.32 -10.80 -9.86
CA SER A 97 9.48 -9.75 -8.85
C SER A 97 9.96 -10.28 -7.49
N ILE A 98 9.58 -11.51 -7.13
CA ILE A 98 9.98 -12.15 -5.87
C ILE A 98 11.39 -12.71 -6.00
N VAL A 99 11.67 -13.47 -7.06
CA VAL A 99 12.94 -14.17 -7.29
C VAL A 99 14.13 -13.21 -7.42
N PHE A 100 13.93 -12.07 -8.10
CA PHE A 100 14.97 -11.05 -8.27
C PHE A 100 15.00 -10.02 -7.12
N SER A 101 14.47 -10.35 -5.95
CA SER A 101 14.64 -9.55 -4.73
C SER A 101 15.94 -9.93 -4.03
N GLU A 102 16.69 -8.96 -3.52
CA GLU A 102 17.88 -9.21 -2.68
C GLU A 102 17.57 -10.13 -1.49
N LEU A 103 16.34 -10.05 -0.96
CA LEU A 103 15.87 -10.89 0.14
C LEU A 103 15.56 -12.34 -0.27
N ALA A 104 15.41 -12.62 -1.56
CA ALA A 104 15.15 -13.97 -2.03
C ALA A 104 16.44 -14.82 -2.07
N PHE A 105 17.62 -14.19 -2.18
CA PHE A 105 18.89 -14.90 -2.27
C PHE A 105 19.17 -15.80 -1.05
N PRO A 106 19.06 -15.32 0.22
CA PRO A 106 19.14 -16.21 1.39
C PRO A 106 18.08 -17.32 1.39
N GLY A 107 16.88 -17.02 0.89
CA GLY A 107 15.81 -18.00 0.72
C GLY A 107 16.16 -19.14 -0.24
N PHE A 108 16.84 -18.82 -1.35
CA PHE A 108 17.32 -19.83 -2.29
C PHE A 108 18.44 -20.70 -1.71
N LEU A 109 19.43 -20.08 -1.05
CA LEU A 109 20.54 -20.83 -0.43
C LEU A 109 20.03 -21.78 0.66
N THR A 110 19.12 -21.31 1.51
CA THR A 110 18.51 -22.13 2.56
C THR A 110 17.65 -23.25 2.00
N ALA A 111 16.87 -23.00 0.93
CA ALA A 111 16.12 -24.05 0.23
C ALA A 111 17.03 -25.10 -0.39
N ALA A 112 18.10 -24.68 -1.09
CA ALA A 112 19.05 -25.59 -1.72
C ALA A 112 19.74 -26.48 -0.66
N PHE A 113 20.12 -25.91 0.47
CA PHE A 113 20.72 -26.68 1.56
C PHE A 113 19.72 -27.63 2.24
N ALA A 114 18.46 -27.21 2.42
CA ALA A 114 17.40 -28.11 2.89
C ALA A 114 17.21 -29.31 1.95
N LEU A 115 17.18 -29.09 0.63
CA LEU A 115 17.07 -30.15 -0.37
C LEU A 115 18.27 -31.11 -0.33
N PHE A 116 19.48 -30.58 -0.13
CA PHE A 116 20.67 -31.39 0.07
C PHE A 116 20.55 -32.31 1.30
N LEU A 117 20.12 -31.77 2.44
CA LEU A 117 19.92 -32.55 3.67
C LEU A 117 18.80 -33.58 3.55
N ILE A 118 17.73 -33.28 2.81
CA ILE A 118 16.67 -34.26 2.51
C ILE A 118 17.24 -35.42 1.71
N LYS A 119 18.07 -35.14 0.70
CA LYS A 119 18.72 -36.17 -0.12
C LYS A 119 19.62 -37.07 0.74
N GLU A 120 20.48 -36.49 1.57
CA GLU A 120 21.36 -37.26 2.47
C GLU A 120 20.55 -38.03 3.53
N GLY A 121 19.51 -37.41 4.08
CA GLY A 121 18.60 -38.05 5.05
C GLY A 121 17.85 -39.25 4.46
N ILE A 122 17.44 -39.18 3.18
CA ILE A 122 16.87 -40.33 2.47
C ILE A 122 17.91 -41.44 2.31
N ALA A 123 19.13 -41.09 1.89
CA ALA A 123 20.21 -42.07 1.73
C ALA A 123 20.55 -42.77 3.06
N ASP A 124 20.57 -42.04 4.17
CA ASP A 124 20.83 -42.57 5.51
C ASP A 124 19.66 -43.40 6.02
N ALA A 125 18.41 -42.96 5.83
CA ALA A 125 17.23 -43.73 6.24
C ALA A 125 17.11 -45.07 5.50
N LEU A 126 17.59 -45.15 4.25
CA LEU A 126 17.64 -46.40 3.48
C LEU A 126 18.74 -47.35 3.98
N ARG A 127 19.82 -46.84 4.58
CA ARG A 127 20.91 -47.66 5.16
C ARG A 127 20.62 -48.07 6.60
N ASP A 128 20.10 -47.14 7.40
CA ASP A 128 19.78 -47.30 8.82
C ASP A 128 18.54 -46.44 9.14
N PRO A 129 17.35 -47.07 9.24
CA PRO A 129 16.08 -46.37 9.45
C PRO A 129 16.05 -45.46 10.69
N GLY A 130 16.92 -45.67 11.67
CA GLY A 130 16.98 -44.86 12.91
C GLY A 130 17.75 -43.54 12.78
N ARG A 131 18.58 -43.36 11.75
CA ARG A 131 19.55 -42.23 11.67
C ARG A 131 19.07 -41.00 10.90
N GLY A 132 18.05 -41.12 10.05
CA GLY A 132 17.60 -40.00 9.20
C GLY A 132 16.82 -38.90 9.91
N GLY A 133 16.23 -39.18 11.08
CA GLY A 133 15.32 -38.28 11.80
C GLY A 133 15.87 -36.86 12.03
N PRO A 134 17.07 -36.70 12.61
CA PRO A 134 17.66 -35.38 12.84
C PRO A 134 17.89 -34.56 11.55
N LEU A 135 18.31 -35.21 10.45
CA LEU A 135 18.52 -34.55 9.16
C LEU A 135 17.21 -34.00 8.60
N PHE A 136 16.12 -34.80 8.65
CA PHE A 136 14.81 -34.33 8.23
C PHE A 136 14.28 -33.19 9.09
N ALA A 137 14.46 -33.26 10.41
CA ALA A 137 14.05 -32.18 11.32
C ALA A 137 14.78 -30.88 11.00
N PHE A 138 16.10 -30.94 10.78
CA PHE A 138 16.89 -29.77 10.42
C PHE A 138 16.51 -29.21 9.03
N ALA A 139 16.30 -30.09 8.05
CA ALA A 139 15.83 -29.68 6.73
C ALA A 139 14.45 -29.00 6.78
N ALA A 140 13.54 -29.46 7.64
CA ALA A 140 12.23 -28.84 7.83
C ALA A 140 12.34 -27.41 8.40
N ILE A 141 13.24 -27.17 9.36
CA ILE A 141 13.52 -25.83 9.89
C ILE A 141 14.05 -24.92 8.77
N LEU A 142 15.00 -25.38 7.97
CA LEU A 142 15.55 -24.61 6.86
C LEU A 142 14.50 -24.31 5.78
N ALA A 143 13.62 -25.26 5.47
CA ALA A 143 12.51 -25.05 4.55
C ALA A 143 11.53 -23.97 5.09
N LEU A 144 11.27 -23.96 6.40
CA LEU A 144 10.46 -22.92 7.05
C LEU A 144 11.15 -21.54 6.96
N VAL A 145 12.45 -21.46 7.25
CA VAL A 145 13.23 -20.21 7.11
C VAL A 145 13.18 -19.71 5.68
N SER A 146 13.39 -20.58 4.70
CA SER A 146 13.27 -20.24 3.27
C SER A 146 11.90 -19.69 2.91
N LEU A 147 10.82 -20.33 3.38
CA LEU A 147 9.44 -19.87 3.20
C LEU A 147 9.23 -18.47 3.80
N LEU A 148 9.75 -18.20 4.99
CA LEU A 148 9.69 -16.88 5.62
C LEU A 148 10.45 -15.82 4.83
N CYS A 149 11.64 -16.14 4.29
CA CYS A 149 12.39 -15.26 3.40
C CYS A 149 11.60 -14.93 2.13
N PHE A 150 11.00 -15.92 1.47
CA PHE A 150 10.16 -15.69 0.28
C PHE A 150 8.90 -14.88 0.60
N ARG A 151 8.26 -15.09 1.76
CA ARG A 151 7.13 -14.26 2.21
C ARG A 151 7.56 -12.82 2.47
N ALA A 152 8.70 -12.60 3.10
CA ALA A 152 9.25 -11.26 3.33
C ALA A 152 9.62 -10.57 2.02
N ALA A 153 10.26 -11.28 1.07
CA ALA A 153 10.56 -10.77 -0.26
C ALA A 153 9.27 -10.41 -1.03
N ALA A 154 8.25 -11.26 -0.97
CA ALA A 154 6.95 -11.00 -1.58
C ALA A 154 6.24 -9.78 -0.98
N ALA A 155 6.31 -9.59 0.34
CA ALA A 155 5.76 -8.42 1.01
C ALA A 155 6.50 -7.14 0.58
N ARG A 156 7.85 -7.15 0.62
CA ARG A 156 8.67 -6.00 0.22
C ARG A 156 8.51 -5.61 -1.24
N THR A 157 8.28 -6.58 -2.12
CA THR A 157 8.10 -6.34 -3.57
C THR A 157 6.64 -6.19 -3.99
N ALA A 158 5.70 -6.12 -3.04
CA ALA A 158 4.27 -5.99 -3.34
C ALA A 158 3.96 -4.77 -4.23
N HIS A 159 4.67 -3.65 -4.02
CA HIS A 159 4.53 -2.44 -4.81
C HIS A 159 4.86 -2.62 -6.30
N ARG A 160 5.76 -3.56 -6.66
CA ARG A 160 6.12 -3.86 -8.05
C ARG A 160 5.06 -4.66 -8.80
N ARG A 161 4.05 -5.16 -8.08
CA ARG A 161 2.98 -6.02 -8.61
C ARG A 161 1.66 -5.25 -8.78
N ILE A 162 1.71 -3.93 -8.78
CA ILE A 162 0.54 -3.09 -9.08
C ILE A 162 0.56 -2.76 -10.58
N PRO A 163 -0.49 -3.13 -11.34
CA PRO A 163 -0.57 -2.86 -12.78
C PRO A 163 -0.77 -1.37 -13.03
N ALA A 164 -0.24 -0.87 -14.15
CA ALA A 164 -0.42 0.52 -14.56
C ALA A 164 -1.91 0.92 -14.65
N LEU A 165 -2.22 2.14 -14.23
CA LEU A 165 -3.58 2.67 -14.29
C LEU A 165 -4.01 2.91 -15.74
N SER A 166 -5.17 2.32 -16.10
CA SER A 166 -5.87 2.58 -17.36
C SER A 166 -6.32 4.04 -17.49
N SER A 167 -6.66 4.49 -18.71
CA SER A 167 -7.13 5.87 -18.94
C SER A 167 -8.44 6.18 -18.21
N VAL A 168 -9.25 5.14 -17.97
CA VAL A 168 -10.50 5.20 -17.19
C VAL A 168 -10.22 5.37 -15.71
N GLN A 169 -9.32 4.56 -15.13
CA GLN A 169 -8.97 4.68 -13.71
C GLN A 169 -8.37 6.04 -13.39
N ARG A 170 -7.54 6.60 -14.29
CA ARG A 170 -6.97 7.97 -14.15
C ARG A 170 -8.02 9.09 -14.13
N ALA A 171 -9.30 8.79 -14.33
CA ALA A 171 -10.37 9.77 -14.14
C ALA A 171 -10.70 10.01 -12.65
N PHE A 172 -10.31 9.08 -11.77
CA PHE A 172 -10.33 9.24 -10.32
C PHE A 172 -8.92 8.99 -9.80
N ASP A 173 -8.28 10.04 -9.31
CA ASP A 173 -6.91 10.00 -8.84
C ASP A 173 -6.83 10.53 -7.41
N PHE A 174 -5.81 10.14 -6.67
CA PHE A 174 -5.60 10.58 -5.30
C PHE A 174 -4.10 10.63 -4.95
N GLY A 175 -3.74 11.55 -4.07
CA GLY A 175 -2.38 11.73 -3.58
C GLY A 175 -2.10 10.88 -2.33
N ASP A 176 -0.86 10.91 -1.88
CA ASP A 176 -0.49 10.29 -0.61
C ASP A 176 -1.16 11.00 0.58
N ASP A 177 -1.14 10.39 1.77
CA ASP A 177 -1.46 11.13 2.99
C ASP A 177 -0.34 12.15 3.29
N GLY A 178 -0.63 13.44 3.08
CA GLY A 178 0.33 14.52 3.32
C GLY A 178 0.59 14.79 4.81
N THR A 179 0.39 13.81 5.69
CA THR A 179 0.31 14.05 7.13
C THR A 179 1.53 13.64 7.93
N THR A 180 1.88 14.52 8.87
CA THR A 180 2.79 14.20 9.96
C THR A 180 2.05 13.46 11.08
N ALA A 181 2.80 12.82 11.98
CA ALA A 181 2.27 11.98 13.06
C ALA A 181 1.20 12.63 13.97
N PHE A 182 1.09 13.96 13.94
CA PHE A 182 0.17 14.73 14.80
C PHE A 182 -0.97 15.41 14.05
N THR A 183 -0.98 15.36 12.72
CA THR A 183 -2.00 16.02 11.90
C THR A 183 -3.11 15.06 11.49
N THR A 184 -4.31 15.60 11.33
CA THR A 184 -5.44 14.84 10.76
C THR A 184 -5.12 14.42 9.34
N ILE A 185 -5.20 13.12 9.01
CA ILE A 185 -4.98 12.57 7.65
C ILE A 185 -5.65 13.47 6.61
N GLN A 186 -4.88 14.07 5.72
CA GLN A 186 -5.36 14.90 4.61
C GLN A 186 -4.94 14.23 3.31
N ARG A 187 -5.88 14.13 2.38
CA ARG A 187 -5.60 13.57 1.07
C ARG A 187 -6.26 14.41 -0.01
N SER A 188 -5.49 14.67 -1.06
CA SER A 188 -5.98 15.33 -2.26
C SER A 188 -6.53 14.29 -3.23
N TYR A 189 -7.68 14.58 -3.81
CA TYR A 189 -8.36 13.78 -4.82
C TYR A 189 -8.50 14.60 -6.08
N VAL A 190 -8.44 13.96 -7.24
CA VAL A 190 -8.66 14.58 -8.55
C VAL A 190 -9.70 13.78 -9.30
N ILE A 191 -10.80 14.42 -9.67
CA ILE A 191 -11.91 13.81 -10.40
C ILE A 191 -12.06 14.52 -11.74
N ARG A 192 -12.07 13.76 -12.85
CA ARG A 192 -12.12 14.32 -14.20
C ARG A 192 -13.44 15.00 -14.52
N ASN A 193 -14.57 14.37 -14.21
CA ASN A 193 -15.90 14.92 -14.49
C ASN A 193 -16.37 15.88 -13.37
N PRO A 194 -16.79 17.12 -13.70
CA PRO A 194 -17.22 18.14 -12.73
C PRO A 194 -18.39 17.69 -11.86
N ASP A 195 -19.45 17.15 -12.46
CA ASP A 195 -20.67 16.78 -11.72
C ASP A 195 -20.40 15.66 -10.72
N SER A 196 -19.58 14.68 -11.12
CA SER A 196 -19.10 13.63 -10.22
C SER A 196 -18.21 14.19 -9.11
N ALA A 197 -17.42 15.22 -9.38
CA ALA A 197 -16.55 15.86 -8.39
C ALA A 197 -17.37 16.62 -7.34
N GLU A 198 -18.33 17.43 -7.78
CA GLU A 198 -19.24 18.18 -6.91
C GLU A 198 -20.08 17.22 -6.05
N ALA A 199 -20.62 16.16 -6.64
CA ALA A 199 -21.38 15.14 -5.90
C ALA A 199 -20.49 14.42 -4.87
N PHE A 200 -19.23 14.15 -5.20
CA PHE A 200 -18.27 13.53 -4.29
C PHE A 200 -17.92 14.47 -3.12
N GLU A 201 -17.67 15.74 -3.38
CA GLU A 201 -17.44 16.75 -2.34
C GLU A 201 -18.64 16.89 -1.42
N ARG A 202 -19.85 17.03 -1.99
CA ARG A 202 -21.10 17.16 -1.22
C ARG A 202 -21.36 15.96 -0.33
N LEU A 203 -21.14 14.75 -0.83
CA LEU A 203 -21.33 13.51 -0.08
C LEU A 203 -20.30 13.35 1.06
N ASN A 204 -19.15 14.01 0.94
CA ASN A 204 -18.07 14.00 1.94
C ASN A 204 -17.87 15.38 2.60
N ALA A 205 -18.87 16.26 2.60
CA ALA A 205 -18.75 17.64 3.06
C ALA A 205 -18.22 17.75 4.49
N GLY A 206 -18.71 16.91 5.41
CA GLY A 206 -18.23 16.87 6.80
C GLY A 206 -16.72 16.56 6.93
N ARG A 207 -16.10 15.89 5.94
CA ARG A 207 -14.65 15.67 5.90
C ARG A 207 -13.88 16.87 5.38
N SER A 208 -14.46 17.66 4.48
CA SER A 208 -13.88 18.93 4.02
C SER A 208 -13.95 19.97 5.14
N GLU A 209 -15.11 20.06 5.82
CA GLU A 209 -15.32 20.91 6.99
C GLU A 209 -14.38 20.55 8.14
N ALA A 210 -14.10 19.25 8.36
CA ALA A 210 -13.14 18.82 9.38
C ALA A 210 -11.71 19.35 9.15
N LEU A 211 -11.35 19.72 7.93
CA LEU A 211 -10.03 20.31 7.62
C LEU A 211 -10.00 21.82 7.85
N THR A 212 -11.08 22.52 7.51
CA THR A 212 -11.13 23.99 7.50
C THR A 212 -11.74 24.58 8.77
N GLY A 213 -12.58 23.81 9.46
CA GLY A 213 -13.37 24.22 10.60
C GLY A 213 -12.54 24.48 11.88
N PRO A 214 -13.08 25.30 12.80
CA PRO A 214 -12.43 25.58 14.08
C PRO A 214 -12.24 24.33 14.93
N GLU A 215 -13.14 23.34 14.82
CA GLU A 215 -13.06 22.08 15.54
C GLU A 215 -11.86 21.23 15.10
N GLY A 216 -11.56 21.19 13.80
CA GLY A 216 -10.38 20.51 13.25
C GLY A 216 -9.09 21.10 13.81
N LYS A 217 -8.99 22.44 13.78
CA LYS A 217 -7.85 23.18 14.37
C LYS A 217 -7.73 22.96 15.87
N ALA A 218 -8.85 22.98 16.60
CA ALA A 218 -8.86 22.75 18.05
C ALA A 218 -8.43 21.32 18.40
N ARG A 219 -8.84 20.31 17.61
CA ARG A 219 -8.46 18.91 17.78
C ARG A 219 -6.96 18.70 17.55
N ASP A 220 -6.41 19.27 16.49
CA ASP A 220 -4.98 19.18 16.18
C ASP A 220 -4.17 19.91 17.27
N ASN A 221 -4.59 21.11 17.69
CA ASN A 221 -3.94 21.84 18.78
C ASN A 221 -3.99 21.04 20.10
N ARG A 222 -5.13 20.44 20.46
CA ARG A 222 -5.26 19.61 21.66
C ARG A 222 -4.31 18.42 21.66
N ARG A 223 -4.11 17.76 20.50
CA ARG A 223 -3.15 16.65 20.37
C ARG A 223 -1.72 17.11 20.59
N THR A 224 -1.34 18.25 20.00
CA THR A 224 -0.02 18.87 20.20
C THR A 224 0.22 19.21 21.66
N TRP A 225 -0.76 19.81 22.35
CA TRP A 225 -0.67 20.11 23.78
C TRP A 225 -0.57 18.86 24.65
N LEU A 226 -1.39 17.85 24.41
CA LEU A 226 -1.33 16.59 25.16
C LEU A 226 0.04 15.91 25.00
N PHE A 227 0.59 15.90 23.79
CA PHE A 227 1.91 15.36 23.55
C PHE A 227 3.00 16.18 24.23
N GLY A 228 2.94 17.51 24.13
CA GLY A 228 3.87 18.41 24.81
C GLY A 228 3.85 18.27 26.33
N LEU A 229 2.67 18.15 26.93
CA LEU A 229 2.49 17.92 28.37
C LEU A 229 3.02 16.54 28.78
N ALA A 230 2.76 15.49 28.00
CA ALA A 230 3.28 14.15 28.27
C ALA A 230 4.82 14.12 28.21
N LEU A 231 5.41 14.73 27.18
CA LEU A 231 6.86 14.82 27.04
C LEU A 231 7.50 15.64 28.18
N GLY A 232 6.91 16.80 28.52
CA GLY A 232 7.37 17.61 29.65
C GLY A 232 7.28 16.88 30.99
N GLY A 233 6.20 16.13 31.21
CA GLY A 233 6.04 15.27 32.40
C GLY A 233 7.10 14.16 32.48
N PHE A 234 7.40 13.50 31.35
CA PHE A 234 8.47 12.50 31.29
C PHE A 234 9.85 13.08 31.64
N VAL A 235 10.17 14.27 31.11
CA VAL A 235 11.43 14.97 31.42
C VAL A 235 11.51 15.36 32.90
N LEU A 236 10.42 15.88 33.47
CA LEU A 236 10.36 16.25 34.88
C LEU A 236 10.55 15.03 35.80
N ILE A 237 9.87 13.91 35.50
CA ILE A 237 10.04 12.65 36.24
C ILE A 237 11.49 12.16 36.15
N TYR A 238 12.08 12.17 34.95
CA TYR A 238 13.47 11.79 34.76
C TYR A 238 14.43 12.64 35.60
N TRP A 239 14.21 13.97 35.65
CA TRP A 239 15.03 14.89 36.43
C TRP A 239 14.88 14.70 37.94
N LEU A 240 13.69 14.34 38.42
CA LEU A 240 13.43 14.09 39.84
C LEU A 240 14.01 12.75 40.35
N VAL A 241 14.34 11.82 39.46
CA VAL A 241 14.88 10.49 39.80
C VAL A 241 16.42 10.47 39.79
N GLN A 242 17.07 11.47 39.19
CA GLN A 242 18.53 11.66 39.23
C GLN A 242 18.96 12.45 40.46
#